data_AF-A0A848I6N5-F1
#
_entry.id   AF-A0A848I6N5-F1
#
_cell.length_a   1.000
_cell.length_b   1.000
_cell.length_c   1.000
_cell.angle_alpha   90.00
_cell.angle_beta   90.00
_cell.angle_gamma   90.00
#
_symmetry.space_group_name_H-M   'P 1'
#
loop_
_entity.id
_entity.type
_entity.pdbx_description
1 polymer ?
#
loop_
_entity_poly.entity_id
_entity_poly.type
_entity_poly.pdbx_seq_one_letter_code
_entity_poly.pdbx_strand_id
1 'polypeptide(L)'
;MEAVLNGMSANQQRFEIGDPSQVSYARRGIGELAHSIGCSETVIGKLAIIVTECATNQLKHAQHGELLVRPISEVALPGAALPSRYGIELLAIDSGPGIHDLHACFVDGYTTAGSPGNGMGAIQRLADDLDIWSAAGLGAVLRIVVWADSGSVAADHCGPIEYGAINLPLQGETLCGDAWTCGYTEGEFTVMVADGLGHGALANSAAVAATDTFARLGPSSVEEIVAASHEALRPTRGAALGVARIPAQAATDGTPSVARFCGVGNIAASVWTPYGHRHLVSHAGIVGHQMRKVQEFQVDWPQDGLLIVHSDGLATRWDLSRYPGLALRHPTLVAATLYRDFTRGRDDVTVFVARAHHAEHL
;
A
#
# COMPACT_ATOMS: atom_id res chain seq x y z
N MET A 1 15.05 -16.93 -3.17
CA MET A 1 15.09 -15.47 -3.41
C MET A 1 13.75 -15.12 -3.99
N GLU A 2 12.84 -14.60 -3.19
CA GLU A 2 11.61 -14.02 -3.71
C GLU A 2 11.68 -12.52 -3.52
N ALA A 3 12.29 -11.90 -4.52
CA ALA A 3 11.89 -10.55 -4.86
C ALA A 3 10.46 -10.68 -5.37
N VAL A 4 9.49 -10.09 -4.67
CA VAL A 4 8.21 -9.82 -5.30
C VAL A 4 8.53 -8.72 -6.32
N LEU A 5 8.88 -9.15 -7.53
CA LEU A 5 9.21 -8.30 -8.66
C LEU A 5 7.93 -7.60 -9.10
N ASN A 6 7.63 -6.49 -8.42
CA ASN A 6 6.41 -5.68 -8.50
C ASN A 6 6.29 -4.86 -9.79
N GLY A 7 6.81 -5.36 -10.92
CA GLY A 7 6.66 -4.69 -12.22
C GLY A 7 5.21 -4.43 -12.61
N MET A 8 4.24 -5.15 -12.02
CA MET A 8 2.80 -4.93 -12.21
C MET A 8 2.11 -4.21 -11.04
N SER A 9 2.69 -4.19 -9.84
CA SER A 9 2.05 -3.68 -8.61
C SER A 9 2.21 -2.16 -8.40
N ALA A 10 2.96 -1.48 -9.28
CA ALA A 10 3.21 -0.04 -9.21
C ALA A 10 2.14 0.83 -9.90
N ASN A 11 1.38 0.28 -10.85
CA ASN A 11 0.38 1.08 -11.57
C ASN A 11 -0.96 1.12 -10.83
N GLN A 12 -1.03 1.97 -9.81
CA GLN A 12 -2.29 2.34 -9.18
C GLN A 12 -3.00 3.42 -10.01
N GLN A 13 -4.27 3.19 -10.32
CA GLN A 13 -5.11 4.16 -11.03
C GLN A 13 -6.07 4.82 -10.06
N ARG A 14 -6.29 6.13 -10.23
CA ARG A 14 -7.22 6.93 -9.43
C ARG A 14 -8.44 7.33 -10.25
N PHE A 15 -9.62 7.16 -9.66
CA PHE A 15 -10.89 7.62 -10.17
C PHE A 15 -11.57 8.54 -9.14
N GLU A 16 -11.73 9.80 -9.47
CA GLU A 16 -12.51 10.74 -8.65
C GLU A 16 -14.00 10.47 -8.75
N ILE A 17 -14.72 10.57 -7.63
CA ILE A 17 -16.16 10.39 -7.52
C ILE A 17 -16.76 11.62 -6.83
N GLY A 18 -17.22 12.58 -7.61
CA GLY A 18 -17.96 13.78 -7.22
C GLY A 18 -19.26 13.97 -8.00
N ASP A 19 -19.50 13.21 -9.08
CA ASP A 19 -20.78 13.21 -9.79
C ASP A 19 -21.20 11.82 -10.35
N PRO A 20 -22.49 11.61 -10.66
CA PRO A 20 -22.99 10.31 -11.13
C PRO A 20 -22.34 9.77 -12.43
N SER A 21 -21.84 10.64 -13.31
CA SER A 21 -21.20 10.21 -14.57
C SER A 21 -19.86 9.51 -14.31
N GLN A 22 -19.16 9.89 -13.24
CA GLN A 22 -17.88 9.30 -12.85
C GLN A 22 -18.03 7.86 -12.33
N VAL A 23 -19.19 7.47 -11.80
CA VAL A 23 -19.48 6.08 -11.43
C VAL A 23 -19.32 5.15 -12.64
N SER A 24 -19.89 5.55 -13.77
CA SER A 24 -19.80 4.75 -15.00
C SER A 24 -18.41 4.80 -15.62
N TYR A 25 -17.67 5.90 -15.45
CA TYR A 25 -16.28 6.02 -15.90
C TYR A 25 -15.35 5.10 -15.10
N ALA A 26 -15.42 5.15 -13.76
CA ALA A 26 -14.64 4.29 -12.87
C ALA A 26 -14.93 2.81 -13.12
N ARG A 27 -16.20 2.44 -13.27
CA ARG A 27 -16.60 1.06 -13.57
C ARG A 27 -15.98 0.54 -14.88
N ARG A 28 -15.95 1.36 -15.93
CA ARG A 28 -15.32 0.97 -17.20
C ARG A 28 -13.80 0.84 -17.06
N GLY A 29 -13.12 1.84 -16.50
CA GLY A 29 -11.67 1.81 -16.34
C GLY A 29 -11.18 0.66 -15.47
N ILE A 30 -11.86 0.38 -14.36
CA ILE A 30 -11.55 -0.76 -13.49
C ILE A 30 -11.82 -2.09 -14.20
N GLY A 31 -12.90 -2.18 -14.98
CA GLY A 31 -13.20 -3.36 -15.80
C GLY A 31 -12.14 -3.61 -16.88
N GLU A 32 -11.67 -2.55 -17.56
CA GLU A 32 -10.58 -2.61 -18.54
C GLU A 32 -9.26 -3.06 -17.90
N LEU A 33 -8.93 -2.54 -16.71
CA LEU A 33 -7.76 -2.97 -15.94
C LEU A 33 -7.85 -4.46 -15.57
N ALA A 34 -8.97 -4.91 -15.02
CA ALA A 34 -9.19 -6.30 -14.66
C ALA A 34 -9.12 -7.23 -15.89
N HIS A 35 -9.69 -6.81 -17.01
CA HIS A 35 -9.58 -7.54 -18.27
C HIS A 35 -8.12 -7.64 -18.74
N SER A 36 -7.34 -6.56 -18.64
CA SER A 36 -5.94 -6.50 -19.09
C SER A 36 -5.01 -7.47 -18.34
N ILE A 37 -5.35 -7.82 -17.10
CA ILE A 37 -4.60 -8.80 -16.29
C ILE A 37 -5.18 -10.22 -16.39
N GLY A 38 -6.19 -10.45 -17.23
CA GLY A 38 -6.74 -11.77 -17.50
C GLY A 38 -7.88 -12.22 -16.58
N CYS A 39 -8.51 -11.31 -15.82
CA CYS A 39 -9.70 -11.66 -15.03
C CYS A 39 -10.86 -12.14 -15.92
N SER A 40 -11.64 -13.11 -15.42
CA SER A 40 -12.82 -13.62 -16.12
C SER A 40 -13.98 -12.60 -16.14
N GLU A 41 -14.92 -12.78 -17.08
CA GLU A 41 -16.16 -11.98 -17.14
C GLU A 41 -16.96 -12.02 -15.82
N THR A 42 -16.91 -13.16 -15.10
CA THR A 42 -17.52 -13.28 -13.78
C THR A 42 -16.87 -12.33 -12.78
N VAL A 43 -15.54 -12.28 -12.73
CA VAL A 43 -14.78 -11.38 -11.84
C VAL A 43 -15.01 -9.91 -12.21
N ILE A 44 -15.00 -9.59 -13.50
CA ILE A 44 -15.31 -8.24 -14.00
C ILE A 44 -16.75 -7.83 -13.59
N GLY A 45 -17.71 -8.75 -13.68
CA GLY A 45 -19.08 -8.54 -13.23
C GLY A 45 -19.19 -8.29 -11.71
N LYS A 46 -18.44 -9.03 -10.88
CA LYS A 46 -18.34 -8.78 -9.42
C LYS A 46 -17.80 -7.38 -9.14
N LEU A 47 -16.67 -7.02 -9.75
CA LEU A 47 -16.04 -5.70 -9.61
C LEU A 47 -16.99 -4.58 -10.04
N ALA A 48 -17.74 -4.76 -11.11
CA ALA A 48 -18.70 -3.77 -11.60
C ALA A 48 -19.78 -3.42 -10.56
N ILE A 49 -20.27 -4.41 -9.82
CA ILE A 49 -21.23 -4.21 -8.73
C ILE A 49 -20.55 -3.49 -7.56
N ILE A 50 -19.41 -4.00 -7.10
CA ILE A 50 -18.64 -3.42 -5.98
C ILE A 50 -18.32 -1.94 -6.23
N VAL A 51 -17.80 -1.61 -7.42
CA VAL A 51 -17.47 -0.23 -7.81
C VAL A 51 -18.70 0.66 -7.80
N THR A 52 -19.83 0.17 -8.33
CA THR A 52 -21.08 0.93 -8.36
C THR A 52 -21.59 1.22 -6.95
N GLU A 53 -21.55 0.24 -6.05
CA GLU A 53 -21.96 0.42 -4.65
C GLU A 53 -21.02 1.37 -3.90
N CYS A 54 -19.71 1.20 -4.02
CA CYS A 54 -18.72 2.09 -3.38
C CYS A 54 -18.91 3.54 -3.83
N ALA A 55 -18.92 3.79 -5.14
CA ALA A 55 -19.05 5.14 -5.68
C ALA A 55 -20.42 5.77 -5.35
N THR A 56 -21.49 4.98 -5.39
CA THR A 56 -22.83 5.47 -5.01
C THR A 56 -22.90 5.82 -3.53
N ASN A 57 -22.26 5.05 -2.65
CA ASN A 57 -22.18 5.34 -1.23
C ASN A 57 -21.39 6.63 -0.97
N GLN A 58 -20.27 6.83 -1.66
CA GLN A 58 -19.50 8.08 -1.60
C GLN A 58 -20.36 9.29 -1.98
N LEU A 59 -21.06 9.24 -3.12
CA LEU A 59 -21.93 10.34 -3.55
C LEU A 59 -23.08 10.63 -2.57
N LYS A 60 -23.69 9.59 -1.99
CA LYS A 60 -24.83 9.73 -1.07
C LYS A 60 -24.43 10.22 0.31
N HIS A 61 -23.31 9.75 0.83
CA HIS A 61 -22.96 9.93 2.25
C HIS A 61 -21.80 10.89 2.48
N ALA A 62 -20.88 11.01 1.52
CA ALA A 62 -19.69 11.86 1.62
C ALA A 62 -19.65 13.03 0.63
N GLN A 63 -20.57 13.06 -0.35
CA GLN A 63 -20.65 14.02 -1.46
C GLN A 63 -19.49 13.94 -2.46
N HIS A 64 -18.28 13.63 -2.01
CA HIS A 64 -17.14 13.29 -2.84
C HIS A 64 -16.38 12.09 -2.25
N GLY A 65 -15.60 11.44 -3.10
CA GLY A 65 -14.65 10.40 -2.73
C GLY A 65 -13.74 10.07 -3.90
N GLU A 66 -12.93 9.04 -3.71
CA GLU A 66 -12.07 8.50 -4.77
C GLU A 66 -12.05 6.97 -4.69
N LEU A 67 -11.84 6.35 -5.83
CA LEU A 67 -11.53 4.94 -5.95
C LEU A 67 -10.09 4.79 -6.45
N LEU A 68 -9.26 4.07 -5.69
CA LEU A 68 -7.93 3.67 -6.14
C LEU A 68 -7.95 2.20 -6.48
N VAL A 69 -7.39 1.82 -7.62
CA VAL A 69 -7.34 0.42 -8.05
C VAL A 69 -5.94 0.04 -8.47
N ARG A 70 -5.50 -1.17 -8.14
CA ARG A 70 -4.27 -1.74 -8.68
C ARG A 70 -4.39 -3.25 -8.88
N PRO A 71 -3.64 -3.82 -9.84
CA PRO A 71 -3.34 -5.24 -9.83
C PRO A 71 -2.55 -5.59 -8.58
N ILE A 72 -2.85 -6.74 -8.01
CA ILE A 72 -2.05 -7.36 -6.96
C ILE A 72 -1.70 -8.78 -7.35
N SER A 73 -0.56 -9.25 -6.87
CA SER A 73 -0.12 -10.63 -7.01
C SER A 73 0.45 -11.13 -5.70
N GLU A 74 0.01 -12.29 -5.27
CA GLU A 74 0.64 -13.05 -4.21
C GLU A 74 1.45 -14.17 -4.84
N VAL A 75 2.77 -14.05 -4.73
CA VAL A 75 3.70 -15.08 -5.20
C VAL A 75 3.82 -16.12 -4.11
N ALA A 76 3.62 -17.37 -4.48
CA ALA A 76 3.74 -18.50 -3.56
C ALA A 76 5.20 -18.70 -3.13
N LEU A 77 5.44 -18.69 -1.81
CA LEU A 77 6.77 -18.98 -1.25
C LEU A 77 7.27 -20.36 -1.70
N PRO A 78 8.59 -20.57 -1.84
CA PRO A 78 9.11 -21.86 -2.29
C PRO A 78 8.83 -22.93 -1.23
N GLY A 79 8.08 -23.97 -1.60
CA GLY A 79 7.63 -25.01 -0.69
C GLY A 79 6.27 -24.75 -0.03
N ALA A 80 5.62 -23.61 -0.30
CA ALA A 80 4.22 -23.41 0.05
C ALA A 80 3.32 -24.32 -0.78
N ALA A 81 2.25 -24.84 -0.17
CA ALA A 81 1.29 -25.72 -0.83
C ALA A 81 0.34 -24.96 -1.78
N LEU A 82 0.34 -23.63 -1.72
CA LEU A 82 -0.65 -22.78 -2.37
C LEU A 82 -0.07 -22.14 -3.64
N PRO A 83 -0.82 -22.08 -4.75
CA PRO A 83 -0.33 -21.50 -5.99
C PRO A 83 -0.23 -19.98 -5.90
N SER A 84 0.59 -19.38 -6.78
CA SER A 84 0.58 -17.92 -6.93
C SER A 84 -0.77 -17.47 -7.47
N ARG A 85 -1.30 -16.37 -6.94
CA ARG A 85 -2.58 -15.80 -7.38
C ARG A 85 -2.44 -14.33 -7.71
N TYR A 86 -3.30 -13.85 -8.59
CA TYR A 86 -3.38 -12.45 -8.98
C TYR A 86 -4.82 -11.96 -8.93
N GLY A 87 -5.01 -10.67 -8.73
CA GLY A 87 -6.31 -10.07 -8.53
C GLY A 87 -6.27 -8.56 -8.59
N ILE A 88 -7.37 -7.95 -8.16
CA ILE A 88 -7.54 -6.51 -8.08
C ILE A 88 -7.73 -6.11 -6.62
N GLU A 89 -6.94 -5.15 -6.16
CA GLU A 89 -7.22 -4.38 -4.95
C GLU A 89 -7.91 -3.08 -5.34
N LEU A 90 -9.07 -2.83 -4.74
CA LEU A 90 -9.85 -1.62 -4.86
C LEU A 90 -9.93 -0.95 -3.49
N LEU A 91 -9.58 0.32 -3.44
CA LEU A 91 -9.75 1.18 -2.26
C LEU A 91 -10.87 2.17 -2.54
N ALA A 92 -11.85 2.25 -1.66
CA ALA A 92 -12.83 3.32 -1.66
C ALA A 92 -12.53 4.27 -0.50
N ILE A 93 -12.23 5.52 -0.81
CA ILE A 93 -11.71 6.50 0.13
C ILE A 93 -12.61 7.73 0.10
N ASP A 94 -13.11 8.15 1.26
CA ASP A 94 -13.86 9.40 1.40
C ASP A 94 -13.51 10.14 2.69
N SER A 95 -13.86 11.42 2.72
CA SER A 95 -13.71 12.32 3.88
C SER A 95 -15.08 12.71 4.46
N GLY A 96 -16.08 11.83 4.31
CA GLY A 96 -17.43 12.05 4.78
C GLY A 96 -17.57 12.04 6.32
N PRO A 97 -18.80 12.00 6.84
CA PRO A 97 -19.06 11.98 8.28
C PRO A 97 -18.59 10.68 8.98
N GLY A 98 -18.18 9.66 8.21
CA GLY A 98 -17.89 8.32 8.70
C GLY A 98 -19.15 7.47 8.90
N ILE A 99 -18.93 6.18 9.16
CA ILE A 99 -19.97 5.17 9.34
C ILE A 99 -20.17 4.94 10.84
N HIS A 100 -21.34 5.33 11.36
CA HIS A 100 -21.62 5.33 12.80
C HIS A 100 -21.75 3.91 13.38
N ASP A 101 -22.40 3.00 12.65
CA ASP A 101 -22.55 1.60 13.04
C ASP A 101 -22.24 0.69 11.84
N LEU A 102 -20.98 0.26 11.77
CA LEU A 102 -20.50 -0.66 10.74
C LEU A 102 -21.25 -2.00 10.78
N HIS A 103 -21.60 -2.50 11.97
CA HIS A 103 -22.30 -3.78 12.11
C HIS A 103 -23.72 -3.69 11.57
N ALA A 104 -24.44 -2.60 11.85
CA ALA A 104 -25.76 -2.36 11.27
C ALA A 104 -25.72 -2.25 9.75
N CYS A 105 -24.64 -1.72 9.15
CA CYS A 105 -24.48 -1.63 7.69
C CYS A 105 -24.33 -2.99 7.00
N PHE A 106 -23.94 -4.06 7.72
CA PHE A 106 -23.83 -5.42 7.17
C PHE A 106 -25.09 -6.26 7.36
N VAL A 107 -26.03 -5.84 8.22
CA VAL A 107 -27.32 -6.51 8.36
C VAL A 107 -28.22 -6.09 7.20
N ASP A 108 -28.57 -7.06 6.34
CA ASP A 108 -29.48 -6.83 5.19
C ASP A 108 -30.74 -6.07 5.67
N GLY A 109 -31.03 -4.93 5.02
CA GLY A 109 -32.22 -4.13 5.28
C GLY A 109 -32.06 -2.88 6.16
N TYR A 110 -30.84 -2.54 6.63
CA TYR A 110 -30.60 -1.26 7.31
C TYR A 110 -30.43 -0.11 6.30
N THR A 111 -31.31 0.89 6.39
CA THR A 111 -31.34 2.03 5.47
C THR A 111 -31.14 3.33 6.24
N THR A 112 -30.14 4.13 5.87
CA THR A 112 -29.98 5.51 6.37
C THR A 112 -30.28 6.58 5.32
N ALA A 113 -30.46 6.20 4.03
CA ALA A 113 -30.69 7.16 2.94
C ALA A 113 -31.43 6.60 1.70
N GLY A 114 -32.51 5.84 1.87
CA GLY A 114 -33.46 5.54 0.78
C GLY A 114 -32.95 4.66 -0.39
N SER A 115 -31.83 3.94 -0.21
CA SER A 115 -31.46 2.81 -1.08
C SER A 115 -31.93 1.49 -0.44
N PRO A 116 -31.96 0.35 -1.18
CA PRO A 116 -32.41 -0.94 -0.66
C PRO A 116 -31.62 -1.51 0.55
N GLY A 117 -30.67 -0.78 1.15
CA GLY A 117 -29.94 -1.24 2.33
C GLY A 117 -29.02 -2.45 2.10
N ASN A 118 -28.74 -2.79 0.83
CA ASN A 118 -28.05 -4.01 0.44
C ASN A 118 -26.62 -3.78 -0.08
N GLY A 119 -26.15 -2.53 -0.18
CA GLY A 119 -24.90 -2.19 -0.87
C GLY A 119 -23.66 -2.73 -0.18
N MET A 120 -23.53 -2.53 1.14
CA MET A 120 -22.42 -3.08 1.91
C MET A 120 -22.47 -4.61 2.02
N GLY A 121 -23.66 -5.19 2.17
CA GLY A 121 -23.84 -6.65 2.13
C GLY A 121 -23.47 -7.25 0.77
N ALA A 122 -23.75 -6.55 -0.33
CA ALA A 122 -23.32 -6.96 -1.67
C ALA A 122 -21.79 -6.92 -1.81
N ILE A 123 -21.13 -5.86 -1.34
CA ILE A 123 -19.66 -5.78 -1.33
C ILE A 123 -19.07 -6.95 -0.53
N GLN A 124 -19.57 -7.21 0.67
CA GLN A 124 -19.10 -8.31 1.52
C GLN A 124 -19.27 -9.69 0.88
N ARG A 125 -20.37 -9.92 0.16
CA ARG A 125 -20.62 -11.21 -0.52
C ARG A 125 -19.79 -11.42 -1.78
N LEU A 126 -19.38 -10.34 -2.44
CA LEU A 126 -18.69 -10.40 -3.73
C LEU A 126 -17.17 -10.27 -3.60
N ALA A 127 -16.70 -9.60 -2.56
CA ALA A 127 -15.29 -9.48 -2.22
C ALA A 127 -14.74 -10.80 -1.69
N ASP A 128 -13.48 -11.09 -2.02
CA ASP A 128 -12.75 -12.21 -1.41
C ASP A 128 -12.05 -11.78 -0.10
N ASP A 129 -11.69 -10.50 0.01
CA ASP A 129 -11.20 -9.87 1.24
C ASP A 129 -11.79 -8.44 1.35
N LEU A 130 -12.23 -8.07 2.55
CA LEU A 130 -12.83 -6.79 2.86
C LEU A 130 -12.38 -6.33 4.25
N ASP A 131 -11.63 -5.24 4.32
CA ASP A 131 -11.39 -4.53 5.58
C ASP A 131 -11.88 -3.08 5.47
N ILE A 132 -12.39 -2.55 6.57
CA ILE A 132 -13.00 -1.23 6.62
C ILE A 132 -12.50 -0.49 7.84
N TRP A 133 -12.02 0.73 7.60
CA TRP A 133 -11.81 1.70 8.65
C TRP A 133 -12.74 2.89 8.45
N SER A 134 -13.42 3.29 9.52
CA SER A 134 -14.19 4.52 9.55
C SER A 134 -14.28 5.04 10.97
N ALA A 135 -14.31 6.36 11.11
CA ALA A 135 -14.49 7.03 12.38
C ALA A 135 -15.32 8.30 12.20
N ALA A 136 -16.07 8.67 13.24
CA ALA A 136 -16.96 9.83 13.21
C ALA A 136 -16.19 11.12 12.88
N GLY A 137 -16.59 11.80 11.81
CA GLY A 137 -15.97 13.02 11.29
C GLY A 137 -14.61 12.81 10.59
N LEU A 138 -14.16 11.56 10.43
CA LEU A 138 -12.88 11.22 9.79
C LEU A 138 -13.05 10.39 8.51
N GLY A 139 -14.26 10.31 7.95
CA GLY A 139 -14.56 9.60 6.71
C GLY A 139 -14.53 8.06 6.82
N ALA A 140 -14.53 7.41 5.67
CA ALA A 140 -14.40 5.97 5.55
C ALA A 140 -13.34 5.59 4.49
N VAL A 141 -12.67 4.47 4.76
CA VAL A 141 -11.69 3.85 3.87
C VAL A 141 -11.99 2.35 3.85
N LEU A 142 -12.32 1.83 2.67
CA LEU A 142 -12.59 0.41 2.46
C LEU A 142 -11.47 -0.16 1.59
N ARG A 143 -10.95 -1.32 1.97
CA ARG A 143 -10.07 -2.14 1.15
C ARG A 143 -10.85 -3.36 0.70
N ILE A 144 -10.94 -3.55 -0.61
CA ILE A 144 -11.65 -4.66 -1.23
C ILE A 144 -10.69 -5.41 -2.15
N VAL A 145 -10.58 -6.72 -2.01
CA VAL A 145 -9.82 -7.57 -2.93
C VAL A 145 -10.75 -8.52 -3.66
N VAL A 146 -10.51 -8.67 -4.95
CA VAL A 146 -11.15 -9.69 -5.79
C VAL A 146 -10.07 -10.45 -6.57
N TRP A 147 -9.96 -11.75 -6.34
CA TRP A 147 -9.00 -12.63 -6.99
C TRP A 147 -9.52 -13.10 -8.35
N ALA A 148 -8.61 -13.29 -9.31
CA ALA A 148 -8.97 -13.71 -10.66
C ALA A 148 -9.48 -15.16 -10.72
N ASP A 149 -9.01 -16.01 -9.81
CA ASP A 149 -9.41 -17.42 -9.74
C ASP A 149 -10.44 -17.64 -8.63
N SER A 150 -11.62 -18.12 -9.01
CA SER A 150 -12.76 -18.29 -8.09
C SER A 150 -12.71 -19.60 -7.30
N GLY A 151 -11.64 -20.39 -7.46
CA GLY A 151 -11.56 -21.78 -6.98
C GLY A 151 -10.66 -22.05 -5.76
N SER A 152 -9.85 -21.08 -5.32
CA SER A 152 -8.98 -21.28 -4.15
C SER A 152 -9.70 -20.86 -2.88
N VAL A 153 -9.96 -21.83 -2.01
CA VAL A 153 -10.39 -21.62 -0.62
C VAL A 153 -9.48 -20.55 0.00
N ALA A 154 -10.07 -19.62 0.76
CA ALA A 154 -9.40 -18.61 1.58
C ALA A 154 -8.54 -19.22 2.71
N ALA A 155 -7.83 -20.32 2.44
CA ALA A 155 -6.91 -20.94 3.36
C ALA A 155 -5.69 -20.03 3.47
N ASP A 156 -5.64 -19.26 4.56
CA ASP A 156 -4.51 -18.51 5.13
C ASP A 156 -3.28 -18.37 4.21
N HIS A 157 -3.40 -17.58 3.14
CA HIS A 157 -2.23 -17.03 2.43
C HIS A 157 -1.61 -15.89 3.24
N CYS A 158 -1.62 -16.01 4.57
CA CYS A 158 -1.06 -15.02 5.45
C CYS A 158 0.46 -15.18 5.38
N GLY A 159 1.08 -14.40 4.49
CA GLY A 159 2.51 -14.21 4.50
C GLY A 159 2.95 -13.73 5.89
N PRO A 160 4.22 -13.93 6.28
CA PRO A 160 4.70 -13.49 7.59
C PRO A 160 4.65 -11.96 7.76
N ILE A 161 4.46 -11.21 6.68
CA ILE A 161 4.26 -9.76 6.67
C ILE A 161 2.97 -9.41 5.94
N GLU A 162 2.17 -8.57 6.59
CA GLU A 162 1.09 -7.83 5.97
C GLU A 162 1.63 -6.47 5.49
N TYR A 163 1.28 -6.04 4.29
CA TYR A 163 1.69 -4.73 3.79
C TYR A 163 0.68 -4.10 2.86
N GLY A 164 0.78 -2.78 2.71
CA GLY A 164 -0.04 -1.98 1.82
C GLY A 164 0.74 -0.79 1.29
N ALA A 165 0.39 -0.35 0.08
CA ALA A 165 1.03 0.80 -0.52
C ALA A 165 0.05 1.66 -1.31
N ILE A 166 0.23 2.98 -1.23
CA ILE A 166 -0.27 3.96 -2.19
C ILE A 166 0.93 4.42 -3.02
N ASN A 167 0.82 4.44 -4.34
CA ASN A 167 1.83 4.98 -5.25
C ASN A 167 1.10 5.63 -6.42
N LEU A 168 1.02 6.96 -6.42
CA LEU A 168 0.24 7.72 -7.38
C LEU A 168 1.07 8.83 -8.02
N PRO A 169 0.92 9.04 -9.33
CA PRO A 169 1.60 10.12 -10.02
C PRO A 169 1.08 11.49 -9.58
N LEU A 170 1.92 12.51 -9.73
CA LEU A 170 1.50 13.90 -9.72
C LEU A 170 0.32 14.11 -10.69
N GLN A 171 -0.65 14.93 -10.29
CA GLN A 171 -1.81 15.22 -11.14
C GLN A 171 -1.37 15.75 -12.51
N GLY A 172 -1.80 15.06 -13.56
CA GLY A 172 -1.47 15.39 -14.95
C GLY A 172 -0.34 14.55 -15.54
N GLU A 173 0.43 13.84 -14.71
CA GLU A 173 1.41 12.86 -15.15
C GLU A 173 0.77 11.48 -15.36
N THR A 174 1.36 10.70 -16.27
CA THR A 174 0.92 9.32 -16.54
C THR A 174 1.76 8.28 -15.80
N LEU A 175 2.98 8.64 -15.38
CA LEU A 175 3.92 7.78 -14.68
C LEU A 175 4.33 8.45 -13.38
N CYS A 176 4.29 7.71 -12.29
CA CYS A 176 4.71 8.18 -10.98
C CYS A 176 6.24 8.29 -10.95
N GLY A 177 6.77 9.44 -10.53
CA GLY A 177 8.20 9.65 -10.30
C GLY A 177 8.78 8.80 -9.17
N ASP A 178 7.91 8.30 -8.28
CA ASP A 178 8.27 7.37 -7.22
C ASP A 178 8.12 5.90 -7.64
N ALA A 179 8.83 5.02 -6.96
CA ALA A 179 8.65 3.57 -7.04
C ALA A 179 8.88 2.90 -5.68
N TRP A 180 8.33 1.71 -5.50
CA TRP A 180 8.59 0.89 -4.32
C TRP A 180 8.70 -0.59 -4.71
N THR A 181 9.43 -1.35 -3.91
CA THR A 181 9.56 -2.81 -4.06
C THR A 181 9.80 -3.44 -2.71
N CYS A 182 9.41 -4.70 -2.56
CA CYS A 182 9.69 -5.46 -1.36
C CYS A 182 10.03 -6.93 -1.67
N GLY A 183 10.61 -7.61 -0.70
CA GLY A 183 10.99 -9.00 -0.85
C GLY A 183 11.26 -9.66 0.49
N TYR A 184 11.16 -10.98 0.48
CA TYR A 184 11.41 -11.80 1.65
C TYR A 184 12.69 -12.61 1.44
N THR A 185 13.59 -12.58 2.42
CA THR A 185 14.82 -13.37 2.40
C THR A 185 15.24 -13.72 3.81
N GLU A 186 15.52 -15.01 4.07
CA GLU A 186 16.11 -15.51 5.32
C GLU A 186 15.38 -15.10 6.61
N GLY A 187 14.05 -15.07 6.61
CA GLY A 187 13.29 -14.68 7.81
C GLY A 187 13.05 -13.18 7.93
N GLU A 188 13.47 -12.40 6.94
CA GLU A 188 13.42 -10.95 6.97
C GLU A 188 12.69 -10.40 5.75
N PHE A 189 11.99 -9.30 5.98
CA PHE A 189 11.30 -8.56 4.96
C PHE A 189 12.03 -7.26 4.69
N THR A 190 12.36 -7.03 3.44
CA THR A 190 13.00 -5.78 3.01
C THR A 190 12.05 -5.02 2.11
N VAL A 191 11.92 -3.72 2.35
CA VAL A 191 11.23 -2.77 1.48
C VAL A 191 12.19 -1.67 1.06
N MET A 192 12.03 -1.23 -0.18
CA MET A 192 12.67 -0.06 -0.76
C MET A 192 11.60 0.89 -1.27
N VAL A 193 11.72 2.17 -0.95
CA VAL A 193 10.98 3.28 -1.57
C VAL A 193 11.98 4.24 -2.20
N ALA A 194 11.75 4.60 -3.45
CA ALA A 194 12.57 5.51 -4.23
C ALA A 194 11.71 6.66 -4.77
N ASP A 195 12.24 7.88 -4.69
CA ASP A 195 11.65 9.11 -5.21
C ASP A 195 12.65 9.67 -6.24
N GLY A 196 12.32 9.53 -7.52
CA GLY A 196 13.18 9.97 -8.62
C GLY A 196 13.15 11.48 -8.75
N LEU A 197 14.29 12.12 -9.07
CA LEU A 197 14.34 13.58 -9.09
C LEU A 197 13.38 14.21 -10.12
N GLY A 198 12.43 15.00 -9.61
CA GLY A 198 11.37 15.65 -10.38
C GLY A 198 10.14 14.74 -10.50
N HIS A 199 9.36 14.90 -11.57
CA HIS A 199 8.18 14.05 -11.83
C HIS A 199 8.18 13.51 -13.26
N GLY A 200 7.26 12.59 -13.54
CA GLY A 200 7.03 12.01 -14.85
C GLY A 200 8.11 11.00 -15.28
N ALA A 201 8.20 10.75 -16.59
CA ALA A 201 8.93 9.60 -17.14
C ALA A 201 10.43 9.50 -16.74
N LEU A 202 11.12 10.63 -16.60
CA LEU A 202 12.55 10.64 -16.24
C LEU A 202 12.79 10.39 -14.75
N ALA A 203 11.90 10.86 -13.88
CA ALA A 203 11.91 10.54 -12.46
C ALA A 203 11.56 9.05 -12.27
N ASN A 204 10.48 8.60 -12.93
CA ASN A 204 10.07 7.20 -12.94
C ASN A 204 11.20 6.25 -13.35
N SER A 205 11.93 6.59 -14.43
CA SER A 205 13.07 5.80 -14.90
C SER A 205 14.17 5.66 -13.84
N ALA A 206 14.43 6.71 -13.05
CA ALA A 206 15.41 6.66 -11.96
C ALA A 206 14.92 5.80 -10.78
N ALA A 207 13.65 5.95 -10.39
CA ALA A 207 13.06 5.18 -9.30
C ALA A 207 12.94 3.68 -9.66
N VAL A 208 12.51 3.35 -10.87
CA VAL A 208 12.44 1.96 -11.38
C VAL A 208 13.83 1.33 -11.45
N ALA A 209 14.86 2.06 -11.88
CA ALA A 209 16.24 1.55 -11.88
C ALA A 209 16.73 1.19 -10.46
N ALA A 210 16.25 1.90 -9.44
CA ALA A 210 16.56 1.58 -8.05
C ALA A 210 15.88 0.28 -7.62
N THR A 211 14.58 0.12 -7.93
CA THR A 211 13.82 -1.09 -7.60
C THR A 211 14.34 -2.33 -8.34
N ASP A 212 14.79 -2.19 -9.58
CA ASP A 212 15.42 -3.28 -10.34
C ASP A 212 16.74 -3.74 -9.69
N THR A 213 17.44 -2.83 -9.02
CA THR A 213 18.68 -3.15 -8.30
C THR A 213 18.39 -3.99 -7.06
N PHE A 214 17.33 -3.67 -6.32
CA PHE A 214 16.86 -4.49 -5.20
C PHE A 214 16.55 -5.92 -5.63
N ALA A 215 15.87 -6.10 -6.76
CA ALA A 215 15.49 -7.44 -7.23
C ALA A 215 16.69 -8.36 -7.51
N ARG A 216 17.85 -7.79 -7.87
CA ARG A 216 19.10 -8.54 -8.09
C ARG A 216 19.86 -8.85 -6.80
N LEU A 217 19.64 -8.06 -5.74
CA LEU A 217 20.47 -8.03 -4.53
C LEU A 217 19.71 -8.41 -3.25
N GLY A 218 18.50 -8.96 -3.35
CA GLY A 218 17.61 -9.30 -2.22
C GLY A 218 18.27 -9.69 -0.88
N PRO A 219 19.22 -10.66 -0.83
CA PRO A 219 19.87 -11.07 0.43
C PRO A 219 20.86 -10.06 1.01
N SER A 220 21.47 -9.20 0.19
CA SER A 220 22.51 -8.25 0.59
C SER A 220 22.02 -7.30 1.70
N SER A 221 22.94 -6.75 2.48
CA SER A 221 22.64 -5.75 3.50
C SER A 221 21.97 -4.49 2.92
N VAL A 222 21.28 -3.71 3.75
CA VAL A 222 20.64 -2.46 3.29
C VAL A 222 21.67 -1.46 2.77
N GLU A 223 22.90 -1.47 3.29
CA GLU A 223 23.99 -0.62 2.81
C GLU A 223 24.46 -1.04 1.40
N GLU A 224 24.64 -2.33 1.17
CA GLU A 224 25.03 -2.87 -0.13
C GLU A 224 23.97 -2.59 -1.20
N ILE A 225 22.69 -2.72 -0.84
CA ILE A 225 21.57 -2.38 -1.73
C ILE A 225 21.64 -0.89 -2.11
N VAL A 226 21.80 0.01 -1.13
CA VAL A 226 21.89 1.46 -1.39
C VAL A 226 23.13 1.82 -2.21
N ALA A 227 24.28 1.21 -1.91
CA ALA A 227 25.53 1.43 -2.64
C ALA A 227 25.43 0.96 -4.10
N ALA A 228 24.82 -0.20 -4.34
CA ALA A 228 24.58 -0.68 -5.69
C ALA A 228 23.56 0.17 -6.45
N SER A 229 22.49 0.63 -5.78
CA SER A 229 21.54 1.58 -6.37
C SER A 229 22.24 2.88 -6.76
N HIS A 230 23.21 3.36 -5.98
CA HIS A 230 24.00 4.54 -6.34
C HIS A 230 24.74 4.38 -7.66
N GLU A 231 25.40 3.24 -7.88
CA GLU A 231 26.08 2.97 -9.14
C GLU A 231 25.08 2.83 -10.31
N ALA A 232 23.96 2.14 -10.08
CA ALA A 232 22.91 1.94 -11.09
C ALA A 232 22.20 3.25 -11.51
N LEU A 233 22.12 4.24 -10.62
CA LEU A 233 21.43 5.51 -10.85
C LEU A 233 22.35 6.61 -11.43
N ARG A 234 23.66 6.37 -11.56
CA ARG A 234 24.58 7.35 -12.19
C ARG A 234 24.14 7.88 -13.56
N PRO A 235 23.57 7.06 -14.49
CA PRO A 235 23.13 7.55 -15.79
C PRO A 235 21.71 8.17 -15.78
N THR A 236 21.03 8.23 -14.63
CA THR A 236 19.67 8.75 -14.51
C THR A 236 19.67 10.15 -13.87
N ARG A 237 18.50 10.68 -13.51
CA ARG A 237 18.38 11.92 -12.72
C ARG A 237 18.77 11.74 -11.23
N GLY A 238 19.05 10.51 -10.83
CA GLY A 238 19.17 10.12 -9.42
C GLY A 238 17.83 10.06 -8.71
N ALA A 239 17.88 9.63 -7.45
CA ALA A 239 16.71 9.49 -6.59
C ALA A 239 17.06 9.73 -5.12
N ALA A 240 16.06 10.08 -4.31
CA ALA A 240 16.07 9.78 -2.90
C ALA A 240 15.62 8.34 -2.69
N LEU A 241 16.17 7.68 -1.65
CA LEU A 241 16.01 6.25 -1.44
C LEU A 241 15.91 5.94 0.05
N GLY A 242 14.96 5.10 0.45
CA GLY A 242 14.89 4.52 1.78
C GLY A 242 14.77 3.01 1.68
N VAL A 243 15.67 2.27 2.34
CA VAL A 243 15.64 0.81 2.41
C VAL A 243 15.50 0.40 3.87
N ALA A 244 14.42 -0.31 4.18
CA ALA A 244 14.15 -0.85 5.51
C ALA A 244 14.14 -2.38 5.47
N ARG A 245 14.77 -3.02 6.44
CA ARG A 245 14.69 -4.46 6.68
C ARG A 245 14.14 -4.73 8.07
N ILE A 246 13.07 -5.50 8.14
CA ILE A 246 12.37 -5.86 9.38
C ILE A 246 12.33 -7.37 9.54
N PRO A 247 12.36 -7.88 10.77
CA PRO A 247 12.16 -9.29 11.05
C PRO A 247 10.72 -9.68 10.67
N ALA A 248 10.57 -10.81 10.00
CA ALA A 248 9.25 -11.23 9.51
C ALA A 248 8.48 -12.10 10.50
N GLN A 249 9.12 -12.54 11.57
CA GLN A 249 8.48 -13.20 12.69
C GLN A 249 8.93 -12.53 13.97
N ALA A 250 8.04 -12.45 14.95
CA ALA A 250 8.42 -12.03 16.30
C ALA A 250 9.42 -13.04 16.87
N ALA A 251 10.45 -12.55 17.55
CA ALA A 251 11.39 -13.42 18.26
C ALA A 251 10.64 -14.27 19.30
N THR A 252 10.82 -15.58 19.23
CA THR A 252 10.13 -16.56 20.09
C THR A 252 10.84 -16.82 21.41
N ASP A 253 12.09 -16.37 21.55
CA ASP A 253 12.98 -16.64 22.68
C ASP A 253 13.24 -15.42 23.58
N GLY A 254 12.51 -14.33 23.37
CA GLY A 254 12.70 -13.07 24.11
C GLY A 254 13.93 -12.27 23.69
N THR A 255 14.61 -12.64 22.59
CA THR A 255 15.66 -11.79 22.01
C THR A 255 15.06 -10.52 21.42
N PRO A 256 15.68 -9.34 21.64
CA PRO A 256 15.21 -8.11 21.04
C PRO A 256 15.35 -8.21 19.52
N SER A 257 14.21 -8.11 18.84
CA SER A 257 14.19 -8.04 17.38
C SER A 257 14.63 -6.64 16.93
N VAL A 258 15.34 -6.54 15.81
CA VAL A 258 15.92 -5.27 15.34
C VAL A 258 15.51 -5.02 13.90
N ALA A 259 15.06 -3.80 13.61
CA ALA A 259 14.88 -3.30 12.27
C ALA A 259 16.11 -2.49 11.84
N ARG A 260 16.45 -2.60 10.56
CA ARG A 260 17.59 -1.93 9.92
C ARG A 260 17.08 -0.96 8.87
N PHE A 261 17.67 0.21 8.81
CA PHE A 261 17.29 1.23 7.83
C PHE A 261 18.51 1.95 7.28
N CYS A 262 18.52 2.18 5.97
CA CYS A 262 19.46 3.09 5.32
C CYS A 262 18.68 4.02 4.40
N GLY A 263 18.70 5.31 4.70
CA GLY A 263 18.02 6.35 3.91
C GLY A 263 19.00 7.40 3.38
N VAL A 264 18.80 7.81 2.13
CA VAL A 264 19.51 8.89 1.46
C VAL A 264 18.49 9.83 0.80
N GLY A 265 18.49 11.10 1.17
CA GLY A 265 17.55 12.10 0.66
C GLY A 265 16.40 12.39 1.62
N ASN A 266 15.21 12.63 1.06
CA ASN A 266 13.99 13.09 1.72
C ASN A 266 12.98 11.97 2.04
N ILE A 267 13.28 10.70 1.73
CA ILE A 267 12.43 9.57 2.13
C ILE A 267 12.33 9.51 3.66
N ALA A 268 11.11 9.57 4.16
CA ALA A 268 10.81 9.49 5.58
C ALA A 268 10.41 8.07 5.95
N ALA A 269 10.96 7.57 7.05
CA ALA A 269 10.61 6.27 7.60
C ALA A 269 10.41 6.36 9.11
N SER A 270 9.49 5.56 9.64
CA SER A 270 9.17 5.53 11.07
C SER A 270 8.63 4.16 11.48
N VAL A 271 8.90 3.76 12.71
CA VAL A 271 8.31 2.59 13.36
C VAL A 271 7.31 3.07 14.40
N TRP A 272 6.06 2.65 14.26
CA TRP A 272 4.95 3.00 15.12
C TRP A 272 4.55 1.84 16.02
N THR A 273 4.06 2.19 17.21
CA THR A 273 3.45 1.30 18.19
C THR A 273 2.24 2.00 18.79
N PRO A 274 1.36 1.30 19.55
CA PRO A 274 0.29 1.94 20.32
C PRO A 274 0.78 3.03 21.30
N TYR A 275 2.05 2.99 21.72
CA TYR A 275 2.60 3.86 22.75
C TYR A 275 3.44 5.03 22.21
N GLY A 276 3.72 5.05 20.91
CA GLY A 276 4.54 6.09 20.29
C GLY A 276 5.23 5.61 19.02
N HIS A 277 6.10 6.47 18.48
CA HIS A 277 6.82 6.19 17.25
C HIS A 277 8.28 6.65 17.32
N ARG A 278 9.12 6.02 16.50
CA ARG A 278 10.53 6.38 16.33
C ARG A 278 10.80 6.63 14.85
N HIS A 279 11.30 7.81 14.52
CA HIS A 279 11.76 8.12 13.17
C HIS A 279 13.08 7.41 12.86
N LEU A 280 13.21 6.95 11.62
CA LEU A 280 14.44 6.38 11.09
C LEU A 280 15.18 7.47 10.31
N VAL A 281 16.48 7.56 10.51
CA VAL A 281 17.27 8.70 10.02
C VAL A 281 17.70 8.47 8.57
N SER A 282 17.40 9.45 7.73
CA SER A 282 17.92 9.55 6.36
C SER A 282 19.04 10.60 6.29
N HIS A 283 20.13 10.29 5.61
CA HIS A 283 21.22 11.25 5.37
C HIS A 283 20.92 12.12 4.14
N ALA A 284 21.34 13.38 4.17
CA ALA A 284 21.21 14.25 3.00
C ALA A 284 22.06 13.73 1.83
N GLY A 285 21.46 13.63 0.65
CA GLY A 285 22.14 13.20 -0.56
C GLY A 285 21.17 12.84 -1.68
N ILE A 286 21.74 12.51 -2.84
CA ILE A 286 21.03 12.02 -4.02
C ILE A 286 21.75 10.76 -4.51
N VAL A 287 21.06 9.63 -4.50
CA VAL A 287 21.55 8.34 -5.03
C VAL A 287 21.72 8.49 -6.55
N GLY A 288 22.86 8.06 -7.10
CA GLY A 288 23.27 8.34 -8.49
C GLY A 288 24.16 9.58 -8.67
N HIS A 289 24.15 10.52 -7.72
CA HIS A 289 24.91 11.77 -7.82
C HIS A 289 25.75 12.04 -6.57
N GLN A 290 25.19 12.76 -5.59
CA GLN A 290 25.92 13.19 -4.39
C GLN A 290 25.53 12.33 -3.20
N MET A 291 26.25 11.24 -2.98
CA MET A 291 26.08 10.36 -1.82
C MET A 291 27.39 10.29 -1.04
N ARG A 292 27.45 10.95 0.12
CA ARG A 292 28.68 11.07 0.91
C ARG A 292 28.88 9.90 1.88
N LYS A 293 27.79 9.37 2.42
CA LYS A 293 27.79 8.33 3.44
C LYS A 293 26.59 7.41 3.24
N VAL A 294 26.87 6.12 3.19
CA VAL A 294 25.87 5.06 3.37
C VAL A 294 26.05 4.59 4.81
N GLN A 295 24.98 4.61 5.59
CA GLN A 295 25.03 4.20 6.98
C GLN A 295 23.72 3.52 7.35
N GLU A 296 23.83 2.28 7.80
CA GLU A 296 22.77 1.55 8.45
C GLU A 296 22.52 2.12 9.85
N PHE A 297 21.24 2.31 10.16
CA PHE A 297 20.74 2.54 11.50
C PHE A 297 19.95 1.34 11.96
N GLN A 298 20.22 0.92 13.19
CA GLN A 298 19.50 -0.13 13.88
C GLN A 298 18.55 0.47 14.91
N VAL A 299 17.35 -0.07 14.96
CA VAL A 299 16.29 0.32 15.90
C VAL A 299 15.58 -0.91 16.40
N ASP A 300 15.19 -0.86 17.67
CA ASP A 300 14.38 -1.93 18.28
C ASP A 300 13.10 -2.12 17.45
N TRP A 301 12.84 -3.36 17.05
CA TRP A 301 11.61 -3.76 16.40
C TRP A 301 10.65 -4.30 17.45
N PRO A 302 9.61 -3.52 17.82
CA PRO A 302 8.62 -3.96 18.77
C PRO A 302 7.74 -5.03 18.13
N GLN A 303 7.14 -5.88 18.98
CA GLN A 303 6.21 -6.92 18.54
C GLN A 303 5.10 -6.32 17.66
N ASP A 304 4.36 -5.33 18.16
CA ASP A 304 3.27 -4.67 17.42
C ASP A 304 3.79 -3.57 16.47
N GLY A 305 4.99 -3.75 15.91
CA GLY A 305 5.67 -2.77 15.08
C GLY A 305 4.97 -2.54 13.73
N LEU A 306 4.63 -1.29 13.47
CA LEU A 306 4.12 -0.83 12.18
C LEU A 306 5.16 0.05 11.50
N LEU A 307 5.79 -0.46 10.44
CA LEU A 307 6.72 0.31 9.61
C LEU A 307 5.92 1.19 8.65
N ILE A 308 6.22 2.49 8.62
CA ILE A 308 5.68 3.43 7.64
C ILE A 308 6.84 4.11 6.93
N VAL A 309 6.88 4.02 5.60
CA VAL A 309 7.87 4.66 4.72
C VAL A 309 7.13 5.47 3.67
N HIS A 310 7.52 6.72 3.43
CA HIS A 310 6.86 7.56 2.43
C HIS A 310 7.81 8.55 1.76
N SER A 311 7.46 8.95 0.53
CA SER A 311 8.10 10.06 -0.18
C SER A 311 7.64 11.42 0.38
N ASP A 312 8.23 12.52 -0.08
CA ASP A 312 7.91 13.85 0.42
C ASP A 312 6.62 14.47 -0.16
N GLY A 313 5.98 13.78 -1.11
CA GLY A 313 4.60 14.03 -1.53
C GLY A 313 3.59 13.95 -0.38
N LEU A 314 3.94 13.20 0.68
CA LEU A 314 3.22 13.17 1.94
C LEU A 314 3.83 14.16 2.95
N ALA A 315 3.00 14.92 3.66
CA ALA A 315 3.46 15.71 4.80
C ALA A 315 4.09 14.81 5.88
N THR A 316 5.06 15.33 6.64
CA THR A 316 5.77 14.58 7.70
C THR A 316 5.17 14.81 9.10
N ARG A 317 4.20 15.72 9.23
CA ARG A 317 3.59 16.12 10.50
C ARG A 317 2.18 15.56 10.63
N TRP A 318 2.09 14.32 11.08
CA TRP A 318 0.84 13.63 11.36
C TRP A 318 1.02 12.73 12.58
N ASP A 319 -0.10 12.28 13.14
CA ASP A 319 -0.13 11.47 14.35
C ASP A 319 -1.22 10.40 14.23
N LEU A 320 -0.80 9.13 14.15
CA LEU A 320 -1.72 7.99 14.03
C LEU A 320 -2.65 7.85 15.24
N SER A 321 -2.29 8.38 16.42
CA SER A 321 -3.16 8.31 17.60
C SER A 321 -4.49 9.06 17.40
N ARG A 322 -4.54 9.99 16.43
CA ARG A 322 -5.76 10.71 16.03
C ARG A 322 -6.75 9.85 15.24
N TYR A 323 -6.37 8.62 14.87
CA TYR A 323 -7.14 7.70 14.06
C TYR A 323 -7.43 6.42 14.86
N PRO A 324 -8.51 6.40 15.66
CA PRO A 324 -8.80 5.28 16.55
C PRO A 324 -8.91 3.96 15.78
N GLY A 325 -8.21 2.93 16.28
CA GLY A 325 -8.23 1.58 15.71
C GLY A 325 -7.58 1.43 14.33
N LEU A 326 -7.12 2.50 13.68
CA LEU A 326 -6.54 2.44 12.34
C LEU A 326 -5.28 1.57 12.30
N ALA A 327 -4.42 1.69 13.32
CA ALA A 327 -3.17 0.91 13.40
C ALA A 327 -3.40 -0.61 13.56
N LEU A 328 -4.62 -1.06 13.90
CA LEU A 328 -4.99 -2.47 14.01
C LEU A 328 -5.56 -3.04 12.71
N ARG A 329 -5.86 -2.18 11.73
CA ARG A 329 -6.42 -2.56 10.44
C ARG A 329 -5.34 -3.02 9.47
N HIS A 330 -5.75 -3.52 8.31
CA HIS A 330 -4.84 -3.87 7.23
C HIS A 330 -3.94 -2.65 6.89
N PRO A 331 -2.60 -2.81 6.73
CA PRO A 331 -1.66 -1.72 6.46
C PRO A 331 -2.06 -0.79 5.29
N THR A 332 -2.71 -1.31 4.24
CA THR A 332 -3.23 -0.48 3.15
C THR A 332 -4.24 0.57 3.63
N LEU A 333 -5.07 0.29 4.64
CA LEU A 333 -6.00 1.29 5.18
C LEU A 333 -5.26 2.42 5.88
N VAL A 334 -4.14 2.12 6.56
CA VAL A 334 -3.24 3.12 7.12
C VAL A 334 -2.64 3.99 6.00
N ALA A 335 -2.08 3.35 4.96
CA ALA A 335 -1.49 4.04 3.83
C ALA A 335 -2.49 4.97 3.12
N ALA A 336 -3.70 4.46 2.86
CA ALA A 336 -4.78 5.19 2.21
C ALA A 336 -5.29 6.38 3.06
N THR A 337 -5.44 6.19 4.37
CA THR A 337 -5.88 7.27 5.27
C THR A 337 -4.82 8.37 5.36
N LEU A 338 -3.54 8.00 5.46
CA LEU A 338 -2.45 8.96 5.46
C LEU A 338 -2.39 9.74 4.13
N TYR A 339 -2.48 9.03 3.01
CA TYR A 339 -2.54 9.65 1.68
C TYR A 339 -3.69 10.66 1.59
N ARG A 340 -4.91 10.27 1.96
CA ARG A 340 -6.11 11.12 1.90
C ARG A 340 -5.94 12.42 2.68
N ASP A 341 -5.38 12.35 3.88
CA ASP A 341 -5.37 13.50 4.81
C ASP A 341 -4.10 14.35 4.73
N PHE A 342 -3.00 13.80 4.21
CA PHE A 342 -1.69 14.44 4.28
C PHE A 342 -0.95 14.54 2.93
N THR A 343 -1.57 14.15 1.82
CA THR A 343 -1.02 14.43 0.49
C THR A 343 -1.00 15.94 0.21
N ARG A 344 0.05 16.41 -0.45
CA ARG A 344 0.22 17.83 -0.79
C ARG A 344 -0.38 18.21 -2.15
N GLY A 345 -0.62 17.22 -3.02
CA GLY A 345 -1.09 17.42 -4.39
C GLY A 345 -0.14 18.21 -5.29
N ARG A 346 1.14 18.30 -4.92
CA ARG A 346 2.19 19.06 -5.63
C ARG A 346 3.36 18.19 -6.08
N ASP A 347 3.33 16.92 -5.71
CA ASP A 347 4.35 15.96 -6.08
C ASP A 347 3.72 14.58 -6.31
N ASP A 348 4.54 13.67 -6.85
CA ASP A 348 4.30 12.24 -6.79
C ASP A 348 4.16 11.79 -5.32
N VAL A 349 3.37 10.75 -5.05
CA VAL A 349 3.15 10.29 -3.66
C VAL A 349 3.26 8.79 -3.54
N THR A 350 4.10 8.38 -2.59
CA THR A 350 4.22 6.99 -2.16
C THR A 350 4.12 6.87 -0.66
N VAL A 351 3.22 6.00 -0.19
CA VAL A 351 3.08 5.63 1.22
C VAL A 351 3.08 4.13 1.30
N PHE A 352 4.09 3.55 1.93
CA PHE A 352 4.23 2.12 2.17
C PHE A 352 4.09 1.84 3.66
N VAL A 353 3.27 0.85 4.01
CA VAL A 353 3.04 0.43 5.39
C VAL A 353 3.17 -1.08 5.48
N ALA A 354 3.89 -1.58 6.49
CA ALA A 354 4.02 -3.01 6.75
C ALA A 354 4.01 -3.35 8.23
N ARG A 355 3.52 -4.54 8.55
CA ARG A 355 3.47 -5.12 9.89
C ARG A 355 3.80 -6.61 9.80
N ALA A 356 4.58 -7.11 10.76
CA ALA A 356 4.81 -8.54 10.87
C ALA A 356 3.59 -9.23 11.50
N HIS A 357 3.17 -10.36 10.94
CA HIS A 357 2.11 -11.16 11.53
C HIS A 357 2.60 -11.77 12.85
N HIS A 358 1.70 -11.78 13.83
CA HIS A 358 1.86 -12.60 15.00
C HIS A 358 1.40 -14.02 14.66
N ALA A 359 2.27 -15.01 14.89
CA ALA A 359 1.78 -16.35 15.10
C ALA A 359 0.99 -16.32 16.41
N GLU A 360 -0.33 -16.15 16.33
CA GLU A 360 -1.17 -16.49 17.47
C GLU A 360 -0.94 -17.99 17.74
N HIS A 361 -0.54 -18.31 18.98
CA HIS A 361 -0.60 -19.68 19.46
C HIS A 361 -2.07 -20.12 19.39
N LEU A 362 -2.41 -20.85 18.33
CA LEU A 362 -3.63 -21.66 18.23
C LEU A 362 -3.78 -22.60 19.43
#